data_AF-A0A2G2AXM2-F1
#
_entry.id   AF-A0A2G2AXM2-F1
#
_cell.length_a   1.000
_cell.length_b   1.000
_cell.length_c   1.000
_cell.angle_alpha   90.00
_cell.angle_beta   90.00
_cell.angle_gamma   90.00
#
_symmetry.space_group_name_H-M   'P 1'
#
loop_
_entity.id
_entity.type
_entity.pdbx_description
1 polymer ?
#
loop_
_entity_poly.entity_id
_entity_poly.type
_entity_poly.pdbx_seq_one_letter_code
_entity_poly.pdbx_strand_id
1 'polypeptide(L)'
;MLHYDKKEETDEYHKMDYSSRGFIKAVQKDELLIEYIKAKLGKPGRNCHGEFMAPKEAEEKFMPTFTIDETIREVDNPTNIEYLANENGYITLEGTVYGIKTDVDVGEISFKTTGNILSGLNSDVNINVTEKDSIKDAIGMGMEIEVTEIDIDGNVGSNAKLRALKASISGQVHKSAEVRADKLDINVNKGKAYGKNINITRLEHGIVEGEEVSITQALGGSIRANNIIIDICASHVKATAARSIEIKKMQGSENTFTIDPLTKRSTQSDLDHNSEDIEKLEKELKDIKKDVDTYTKQIKNGIAAFNDVKKRLIHYKRNGIKMPDSFVKKYKQFQQLQTRLEDKKEVYTLKQDELAIATNKTSVFQGDIMDARVINRDRWVGYNEIIFKLVEPLVDISYKPEEGSSGKIFGLVEVAKDEFEIQVLDE
;
A
#
# COMPACT_ATOMS: atom_id res chain seq x y z
N MET A 1 -0.36 -21.55 -33.86
CA MET A 1 0.45 -21.25 -32.66
C MET A 1 -0.50 -20.98 -31.51
N LEU A 2 -0.26 -21.59 -30.36
CA LEU A 2 -1.01 -21.32 -29.12
C LEU A 2 -0.18 -20.31 -28.32
N HIS A 3 -0.67 -19.09 -28.20
CA HIS A 3 0.03 -18.01 -27.50
C HIS A 3 -0.25 -18.04 -25.99
N TYR A 4 -1.43 -18.53 -25.59
CA TYR A 4 -1.78 -18.75 -24.18
C TYR A 4 -0.93 -19.84 -23.48
N ASP A 5 -0.21 -20.68 -24.23
CA ASP A 5 0.58 -21.80 -23.72
C ASP A 5 2.06 -21.45 -23.48
N LYS A 6 2.49 -20.23 -23.84
CA LYS A 6 3.90 -19.82 -23.84
C LYS A 6 4.37 -19.08 -22.58
N LYS A 7 3.57 -19.03 -21.50
CA LYS A 7 3.93 -18.38 -20.23
C LYS A 7 4.62 -19.35 -19.23
N GLU A 8 5.49 -20.24 -19.69
CA GLU A 8 6.44 -20.92 -18.79
C GLU A 8 7.69 -20.05 -18.66
N GLU A 9 7.73 -19.18 -17.65
CA GLU A 9 8.94 -18.46 -17.29
C GLU A 9 9.98 -19.46 -16.77
N THR A 10 10.99 -19.75 -17.57
CA THR A 10 12.20 -20.42 -17.08
C THR A 10 13.02 -19.42 -16.27
N ASP A 11 13.15 -19.65 -14.97
CA ASP A 11 14.13 -18.96 -14.12
C ASP A 11 15.55 -19.03 -14.73
N GLU A 12 16.39 -18.02 -14.46
CA GLU A 12 17.79 -17.87 -14.92
C GLU A 12 18.69 -19.11 -14.63
N TYR A 13 18.20 -20.08 -13.85
CA TYR A 13 18.89 -21.31 -13.47
C TYR A 13 18.35 -22.61 -14.11
N HIS A 14 17.44 -22.55 -15.09
CA HIS A 14 16.87 -23.74 -15.75
C HIS A 14 16.31 -24.79 -14.77
N LYS A 15 15.73 -24.35 -13.65
CA LYS A 15 14.91 -25.21 -12.80
C LYS A 15 13.46 -25.07 -13.28
N MET A 16 12.90 -26.15 -13.79
CA MET A 16 11.47 -26.25 -14.05
C MET A 16 10.73 -26.24 -12.70
N ASP A 17 9.84 -25.27 -12.52
CA ASP A 17 8.98 -25.21 -11.34
C ASP A 17 7.79 -26.16 -11.52
N TYR A 18 7.85 -27.31 -10.85
CA TYR A 18 6.77 -28.31 -10.85
C TYR A 18 5.59 -27.93 -9.94
N SER A 19 5.61 -26.75 -9.31
CA SER A 19 4.55 -26.28 -8.42
C SER A 19 3.29 -25.83 -9.17
N SER A 20 3.44 -25.34 -10.39
CA SER A 20 2.36 -24.83 -11.22
C SER A 20 1.99 -25.85 -12.30
N ARG A 21 0.81 -26.48 -12.20
CA ARG A 21 0.37 -27.50 -13.18
C ARG A 21 -0.35 -26.91 -14.41
N GLY A 22 -0.41 -25.58 -14.52
CA GLY A 22 -1.14 -24.90 -15.58
C GLY A 22 -2.64 -25.17 -15.54
N PHE A 23 -3.21 -25.39 -14.34
CA PHE A 23 -4.62 -25.70 -14.15
C PHE A 23 -5.54 -24.58 -14.64
N ILE A 24 -5.14 -23.33 -14.42
CA ILE A 24 -5.83 -22.13 -14.90
C ILE A 24 -4.84 -21.30 -15.71
N LYS A 25 -5.21 -21.00 -16.96
CA LYS A 25 -4.47 -20.10 -17.86
C LYS A 25 -5.27 -18.84 -18.04
N ALA A 26 -4.97 -17.85 -17.20
CA ALA A 26 -5.66 -16.57 -17.21
C ALA A 26 -5.35 -15.78 -18.49
N VAL A 27 -6.39 -15.12 -19.00
CA VAL A 27 -6.37 -14.32 -20.22
C VAL A 27 -7.05 -12.97 -19.98
N GLN A 28 -6.53 -11.92 -20.59
CA GLN A 28 -7.11 -10.59 -20.54
C GLN A 28 -7.86 -10.27 -21.82
N LYS A 29 -8.83 -9.37 -21.73
CA LYS A 29 -9.54 -8.81 -22.88
C LYS A 29 -8.55 -8.25 -23.90
N ASP A 30 -8.82 -8.54 -25.17
CA ASP A 30 -7.99 -8.24 -26.33
C ASP A 30 -6.63 -8.96 -26.37
N GLU A 31 -6.37 -9.95 -25.50
CA GLU A 31 -5.17 -10.80 -25.56
C GLU A 31 -5.25 -11.81 -26.72
N LEU A 32 -4.15 -11.99 -27.44
CA LEU A 32 -4.03 -12.97 -28.53
C LEU A 32 -3.88 -14.38 -27.97
N LEU A 33 -4.89 -15.22 -28.20
CA LEU A 33 -4.94 -16.59 -27.70
C LEU A 33 -4.32 -17.57 -28.68
N ILE A 34 -4.81 -17.56 -29.92
CA ILE A 34 -4.43 -18.51 -30.97
C ILE A 34 -4.15 -17.74 -32.25
N GLU A 35 -3.12 -18.15 -32.96
CA GLU A 35 -2.79 -17.62 -34.29
C GLU A 35 -2.64 -18.78 -35.28
N TYR A 36 -3.43 -18.77 -36.34
CA TYR A 36 -3.30 -19.70 -37.45
C TYR A 36 -2.68 -18.99 -38.66
N ILE A 37 -1.52 -19.44 -39.13
CA ILE A 37 -0.88 -18.87 -40.32
C ILE A 37 -1.42 -19.60 -41.55
N LYS A 38 -2.03 -18.84 -42.48
CA LYS A 38 -2.59 -19.39 -43.72
C LYS A 38 -1.47 -19.92 -44.63
N ALA A 39 -1.75 -21.02 -45.32
CA ALA A 39 -0.79 -21.62 -46.24
C ALA A 39 -0.52 -20.67 -47.41
N LYS A 40 0.76 -20.38 -47.68
CA LYS A 40 1.17 -19.53 -48.80
C LYS A 40 1.43 -20.38 -50.03
N LEU A 41 0.91 -19.96 -51.17
CA LEU A 41 1.25 -20.58 -52.44
C LEU A 41 2.75 -20.42 -52.71
N GLY A 42 3.38 -21.50 -53.17
CA GLY A 42 4.77 -21.44 -53.62
C GLY A 42 4.94 -20.45 -54.78
N LYS A 43 6.16 -19.95 -54.97
CA LYS A 43 6.48 -19.18 -56.18
C LYS A 43 6.70 -20.15 -57.35
N PRO A 44 6.19 -19.85 -58.56
CA PRO A 44 6.50 -20.63 -59.74
C PRO A 44 8.01 -20.63 -60.00
N GLY A 45 8.55 -21.77 -60.39
CA GLY A 45 9.98 -21.98 -60.59
C GLY A 45 10.28 -22.70 -61.89
N ARG A 46 11.57 -22.99 -62.12
CA ARG A 46 12.01 -23.86 -63.20
C ARG A 46 12.83 -25.00 -62.64
N ASN A 47 12.70 -26.19 -63.22
CA ASN A 47 13.55 -27.32 -62.85
C ASN A 47 14.97 -27.14 -63.43
N CYS A 48 15.91 -28.03 -63.10
CA CYS A 48 17.30 -27.98 -63.59
C CYS A 48 17.43 -28.12 -65.13
N HIS A 49 16.34 -28.46 -65.83
CA HIS A 49 16.27 -28.54 -67.29
C HIS A 49 15.60 -27.30 -67.92
N GLY A 50 15.22 -26.29 -67.12
CA GLY A 50 14.64 -25.04 -67.59
C GLY A 50 13.13 -25.07 -67.87
N GLU A 51 12.46 -26.19 -67.57
CA GLU A 51 11.02 -26.35 -67.75
C GLU A 51 10.24 -25.67 -66.62
N PHE A 52 9.09 -25.08 -66.96
CA PHE A 52 8.24 -24.40 -65.99
C PHE A 52 7.63 -25.40 -64.99
N MET A 53 7.80 -25.13 -63.70
CA MET A 53 7.12 -25.84 -62.63
C MET A 53 6.06 -24.93 -62.01
N ALA A 54 4.79 -25.32 -62.17
CA ALA A 54 3.71 -24.72 -61.41
C ALA A 54 3.93 -24.98 -59.91
N PRO A 55 3.62 -24.00 -59.04
CA PRO A 55 3.69 -24.22 -57.60
C PRO A 55 2.71 -25.33 -57.21
N LYS A 56 3.15 -26.23 -56.34
CA LYS A 56 2.25 -27.23 -55.76
C LYS A 56 1.14 -26.54 -54.98
N GLU A 57 -0.06 -27.13 -54.99
CA GLU A 57 -1.16 -26.68 -54.14
C GLU A 57 -0.70 -26.66 -52.68
N ALA A 58 -1.08 -25.60 -51.96
CA ALA A 58 -0.63 -25.40 -50.59
C ALA A 58 -1.23 -26.50 -49.69
N GLU A 59 -0.40 -27.25 -48.97
CA GLU A 59 -0.91 -28.29 -48.07
C GLU A 59 -1.57 -27.65 -46.83
N GLU A 60 -2.89 -27.75 -46.72
CA GLU A 60 -3.70 -27.26 -45.59
C GLU A 60 -3.67 -28.21 -44.38
N LYS A 61 -2.50 -28.78 -44.05
CA LYS A 61 -2.36 -29.82 -43.01
C LYS A 61 -2.75 -29.41 -41.59
N PHE A 62 -2.87 -28.10 -41.31
CA PHE A 62 -3.10 -27.58 -39.97
C PHE A 62 -4.33 -26.67 -39.87
N MET A 63 -5.32 -26.83 -40.76
CA MET A 63 -6.58 -26.08 -40.64
C MET A 63 -7.16 -26.22 -39.22
N PRO A 64 -7.59 -25.12 -38.59
CA PRO A 64 -8.27 -25.18 -37.29
C PRO A 64 -9.48 -26.11 -37.37
N THR A 65 -9.45 -27.21 -36.63
CA THR A 65 -10.60 -28.12 -36.47
C THR A 65 -11.44 -27.79 -35.23
N PHE A 66 -11.05 -26.74 -34.51
CA PHE A 66 -11.75 -26.26 -33.32
C PHE A 66 -12.75 -25.17 -33.70
N THR A 67 -13.75 -25.00 -32.84
CA THR A 67 -14.72 -23.91 -32.89
C THR A 67 -14.48 -22.97 -31.71
N ILE A 68 -14.96 -21.74 -31.82
CA ILE A 68 -14.92 -20.74 -30.74
C ILE A 68 -16.34 -20.41 -30.30
N ASP A 69 -16.50 -20.00 -29.04
CA ASP A 69 -17.74 -19.40 -28.55
C ASP A 69 -17.72 -17.86 -28.69
N GLU A 70 -18.75 -17.19 -28.16
CA GLU A 70 -18.91 -15.73 -28.22
C GLU A 70 -17.88 -14.95 -27.37
N THR A 71 -17.16 -15.65 -26.47
CA THR A 71 -16.16 -15.04 -25.58
C THR A 71 -14.81 -14.84 -26.28
N ILE A 72 -14.64 -15.40 -27.48
CA ILE A 72 -13.43 -15.26 -28.30
C ILE A 72 -13.82 -14.61 -29.63
N ARG A 73 -13.06 -13.57 -30.03
CA ARG A 73 -13.23 -12.87 -31.30
C ARG A 73 -12.25 -13.41 -32.33
N GLU A 74 -12.78 -13.86 -33.46
CA GLU A 74 -11.98 -14.20 -34.64
C GLU A 74 -11.72 -12.95 -35.51
N VAL A 75 -10.47 -12.74 -35.89
CA VAL A 75 -10.03 -11.71 -36.83
C VAL A 75 -9.33 -12.40 -37.99
N ASP A 76 -10.00 -12.45 -39.14
CA ASP A 76 -9.45 -13.04 -40.35
C ASP A 76 -8.62 -12.03 -41.15
N ASN A 77 -7.30 -12.22 -41.21
CA ASN A 77 -6.38 -11.41 -41.99
C ASN A 77 -5.95 -12.13 -43.28
N PRO A 78 -5.35 -11.41 -44.26
CA PRO A 78 -4.89 -12.04 -45.51
C PRO A 78 -3.83 -13.13 -45.32
N THR A 79 -3.05 -13.07 -44.24
CA THR A 79 -1.89 -13.96 -43.99
C THR A 79 -2.08 -14.92 -42.82
N ASN A 80 -2.97 -14.60 -41.89
CA ASN A 80 -3.20 -15.36 -40.65
C ASN A 80 -4.65 -15.16 -40.17
N ILE A 81 -5.11 -16.00 -39.26
CA ILE A 81 -6.35 -15.86 -38.50
C ILE A 81 -5.95 -15.72 -37.03
N GLU A 82 -6.40 -14.65 -36.39
CA GLU A 82 -6.12 -14.32 -35.00
C GLU A 82 -7.36 -14.53 -34.14
N TYR A 83 -7.22 -15.25 -33.05
CA TYR A 83 -8.28 -15.46 -32.07
C TYR A 83 -7.93 -14.68 -30.81
N LEU A 84 -8.68 -13.61 -30.55
CA LEU A 84 -8.48 -12.67 -29.47
C LEU A 84 -9.52 -12.90 -28.37
N ALA A 85 -9.13 -12.78 -27.11
CA ALA A 85 -10.07 -12.79 -25.99
C ALA A 85 -11.01 -11.57 -26.06
N ASN A 86 -12.31 -11.79 -25.96
CA ASN A 86 -13.30 -10.70 -25.91
C ASN A 86 -13.56 -10.24 -24.46
N GLU A 87 -13.28 -11.11 -23.49
CA GLU A 87 -13.52 -10.94 -22.05
C GLU A 87 -12.30 -11.42 -21.24
N ASN A 88 -12.25 -11.01 -19.95
CA ASN A 88 -11.27 -11.50 -18.99
C ASN A 88 -11.69 -12.86 -18.43
N GLY A 89 -10.74 -13.72 -18.06
CA GLY A 89 -11.03 -14.97 -17.39
C GLY A 89 -9.92 -15.99 -17.59
N TYR A 90 -10.27 -17.26 -17.78
CA TYR A 90 -9.34 -18.32 -18.14
C TYR A 90 -9.81 -19.11 -19.36
N ILE A 91 -8.86 -19.53 -20.20
CA ILE A 91 -9.17 -20.30 -21.41
C ILE A 91 -9.50 -21.75 -21.07
N THR A 92 -10.57 -22.25 -21.67
CA THR A 92 -11.04 -23.64 -21.57
C THR A 92 -11.18 -24.26 -22.95
N LEU A 93 -10.97 -25.58 -23.01
CA LEU A 93 -11.20 -26.38 -24.21
C LEU A 93 -12.17 -27.51 -23.86
N GLU A 94 -13.44 -27.34 -24.23
CA GLU A 94 -14.47 -28.36 -24.05
C GLU A 94 -14.66 -29.14 -25.35
N GLY A 95 -14.02 -30.31 -25.42
CA GLY A 95 -14.00 -31.11 -26.64
C GLY A 95 -13.21 -30.44 -27.76
N THR A 96 -13.91 -29.75 -28.66
CA THR A 96 -13.31 -28.97 -29.77
C THR A 96 -13.65 -27.48 -29.70
N VAL A 97 -14.34 -27.03 -28.64
CA VAL A 97 -14.75 -25.62 -28.50
C VAL A 97 -13.81 -24.91 -27.53
N TYR A 98 -13.17 -23.83 -27.97
CA TYR A 98 -12.48 -22.91 -27.09
C TYR A 98 -13.44 -21.84 -26.57
N GLY A 99 -13.32 -21.54 -25.28
CA GLY A 99 -14.08 -20.50 -24.60
C GLY A 99 -13.34 -19.94 -23.40
N ILE A 100 -13.80 -18.80 -22.91
CA ILE A 100 -13.29 -18.12 -21.72
C ILE A 100 -14.34 -18.25 -20.63
N LYS A 101 -13.92 -18.67 -19.44
CA LYS A 101 -14.77 -18.73 -18.25
C LYS A 101 -14.17 -17.90 -17.13
N THR A 102 -15.01 -17.45 -16.22
CA THR A 102 -14.62 -16.64 -15.05
C THR A 102 -14.64 -17.47 -13.77
N ASP A 103 -15.63 -18.35 -13.63
CA ASP A 103 -15.87 -19.12 -12.41
C ASP A 103 -15.26 -20.51 -12.49
N VAL A 104 -14.60 -20.93 -11.40
CA VAL A 104 -14.00 -22.25 -11.24
C VAL A 104 -14.47 -22.86 -9.93
N ASP A 105 -15.16 -23.99 -10.00
CA ASP A 105 -15.49 -24.79 -8.83
C ASP A 105 -14.50 -25.94 -8.67
N VAL A 106 -13.83 -26.00 -7.51
CA VAL A 106 -12.86 -27.04 -7.18
C VAL A 106 -13.16 -27.66 -5.83
N GLY A 107 -12.93 -28.97 -5.68
CA GLY A 107 -13.07 -29.63 -4.38
C GLY A 107 -11.90 -29.29 -3.44
N GLU A 108 -10.67 -29.43 -3.94
CA GLU A 108 -9.45 -29.14 -3.19
C GLU A 108 -8.39 -28.48 -4.09
N ILE A 109 -7.68 -27.49 -3.55
CA ILE A 109 -6.48 -26.94 -4.14
C ILE A 109 -5.29 -27.57 -3.43
N SER A 110 -4.63 -28.50 -4.10
CA SER A 110 -3.48 -29.22 -3.54
C SER A 110 -2.41 -29.42 -4.60
N PHE A 111 -1.18 -29.74 -4.17
CA PHE A 111 -0.10 -30.10 -5.08
C PHE A 111 -0.46 -31.28 -6.01
N LYS A 112 -1.40 -32.14 -5.59
CA LYS A 112 -1.83 -33.31 -6.36
C LYS A 112 -2.90 -33.00 -7.40
N THR A 113 -3.75 -32.01 -7.15
CA THR A 113 -4.87 -31.67 -8.02
C THR A 113 -4.49 -30.51 -8.94
N THR A 114 -4.48 -29.29 -8.40
CA THR A 114 -4.37 -28.04 -9.14
C THR A 114 -2.94 -27.51 -9.20
N GLY A 115 -2.13 -27.77 -8.17
CA GLY A 115 -0.90 -27.01 -7.91
C GLY A 115 -1.20 -25.55 -7.55
N ASN A 116 -0.19 -24.70 -7.68
CA ASN A 116 -0.31 -23.24 -7.49
C ASN A 116 -1.19 -22.63 -8.58
N ILE A 117 -1.95 -21.59 -8.21
CA ILE A 117 -2.86 -20.89 -9.11
C ILE A 117 -2.48 -19.42 -9.10
N LEU A 118 -1.83 -18.94 -10.18
CA LEU A 118 -1.37 -17.57 -10.32
C LEU A 118 -2.07 -16.93 -11.51
N SER A 119 -3.34 -16.57 -11.34
CA SER A 119 -4.13 -15.89 -12.38
C SER A 119 -3.88 -14.39 -12.43
N GLY A 120 -3.39 -13.82 -11.34
CA GLY A 120 -3.22 -12.37 -11.17
C GLY A 120 -4.52 -11.69 -10.74
N LEU A 121 -4.39 -10.57 -10.02
CA LEU A 121 -5.52 -9.85 -9.41
C LEU A 121 -6.47 -9.16 -10.42
N ASN A 122 -6.07 -9.04 -11.68
CA ASN A 122 -6.83 -8.34 -12.74
C ASN A 122 -7.41 -9.31 -13.79
N SER A 123 -7.54 -10.59 -13.45
CA SER A 123 -7.95 -11.64 -14.39
C SER A 123 -9.44 -11.93 -14.38
N ASP A 124 -10.21 -11.33 -13.46
CA ASP A 124 -11.63 -11.59 -13.21
C ASP A 124 -11.95 -13.08 -12.99
N VAL A 125 -10.97 -13.86 -12.53
CA VAL A 125 -11.13 -15.26 -12.16
C VAL A 125 -11.65 -15.35 -10.73
N ASN A 126 -12.81 -16.01 -10.59
CA ASN A 126 -13.44 -16.34 -9.32
C ASN A 126 -13.28 -17.83 -9.05
N ILE A 127 -12.84 -18.19 -7.85
CA ILE A 127 -12.66 -19.60 -7.47
C ILE A 127 -13.51 -19.93 -6.25
N ASN A 128 -14.34 -20.96 -6.38
CA ASN A 128 -15.04 -21.55 -5.24
C ASN A 128 -14.38 -22.88 -4.89
N VAL A 129 -13.91 -23.01 -3.65
CA VAL A 129 -13.31 -24.23 -3.14
C VAL A 129 -14.22 -24.82 -2.08
N THR A 130 -14.73 -26.04 -2.31
CA THR A 130 -15.64 -26.71 -1.36
C THR A 130 -15.05 -28.03 -0.90
N GLU A 131 -14.53 -28.06 0.34
CA GLU A 131 -14.07 -29.27 1.01
C GLU A 131 -14.83 -29.45 2.34
N LYS A 132 -15.72 -30.44 2.37
CA LYS A 132 -16.62 -30.70 3.51
C LYS A 132 -15.96 -31.57 4.58
N ASP A 133 -14.86 -32.24 4.26
CA ASP A 133 -14.14 -33.05 5.23
C ASP A 133 -13.32 -32.17 6.17
N SER A 134 -13.73 -32.11 7.45
CA SER A 134 -13.04 -31.36 8.50
C SER A 134 -11.57 -31.73 8.72
N ILE A 135 -11.15 -32.92 8.27
CA ILE A 135 -9.77 -33.41 8.38
C ILE A 135 -8.91 -32.89 7.22
N LYS A 136 -9.53 -32.59 6.08
CA LYS A 136 -8.83 -32.11 4.90
C LYS A 136 -8.81 -30.59 4.86
N ASP A 137 -7.75 -30.08 4.25
CA ASP A 137 -7.65 -28.67 3.95
C ASP A 137 -8.22 -28.43 2.54
N ALA A 138 -9.09 -27.43 2.40
CA ALA A 138 -9.55 -26.94 1.10
C ALA A 138 -8.38 -26.36 0.30
N ILE A 139 -7.48 -25.65 0.98
CA ILE A 139 -6.20 -25.20 0.44
C ILE A 139 -5.09 -25.96 1.14
N GLY A 140 -4.41 -26.81 0.39
CA GLY A 140 -3.32 -27.62 0.88
C GLY A 140 -2.11 -26.82 1.37
N MET A 141 -1.26 -27.49 2.12
CA MET A 141 -0.01 -26.95 2.65
C MET A 141 0.88 -26.39 1.53
N GLY A 142 1.42 -25.18 1.75
CA GLY A 142 2.42 -24.55 0.89
C GLY A 142 1.91 -24.10 -0.48
N MET A 143 0.60 -24.11 -0.71
CA MET A 143 0.01 -23.61 -1.96
C MET A 143 0.04 -22.09 -2.01
N GLU A 144 0.33 -21.56 -3.19
CA GLU A 144 0.26 -20.14 -3.50
C GLU A 144 -0.86 -19.88 -4.50
N ILE A 145 -1.76 -18.98 -4.12
CA ILE A 145 -2.98 -18.66 -4.86
C ILE A 145 -3.07 -17.15 -5.02
N GLU A 146 -3.18 -16.70 -6.27
CA GLU A 146 -3.40 -15.32 -6.65
C GLU A 146 -4.55 -15.22 -7.66
N VAL A 147 -5.69 -14.69 -7.21
CA VAL A 147 -6.96 -14.63 -7.96
C VAL A 147 -7.73 -13.35 -7.68
N THR A 148 -8.81 -13.08 -8.42
CA THR A 148 -9.59 -11.86 -8.21
C THR A 148 -10.52 -12.03 -7.00
N GLU A 149 -11.39 -13.05 -7.03
CA GLU A 149 -12.23 -13.43 -5.90
C GLU A 149 -12.07 -14.91 -5.56
N ILE A 150 -12.16 -15.23 -4.27
CA ILE A 150 -12.10 -16.62 -3.80
C ILE A 150 -13.02 -16.86 -2.61
N ASP A 151 -13.82 -17.92 -2.71
CA ASP A 151 -14.67 -18.40 -1.63
C ASP A 151 -14.24 -19.81 -1.22
N ILE A 152 -13.84 -19.96 0.03
CA ILE A 152 -13.25 -21.20 0.58
C ILE A 152 -14.19 -21.74 1.65
N ASP A 153 -14.95 -22.76 1.30
CA ASP A 153 -15.70 -23.59 2.23
C ASP A 153 -14.81 -24.76 2.70
N GLY A 154 -13.91 -24.45 3.64
CA GLY A 154 -13.01 -25.41 4.26
C GLY A 154 -11.79 -24.75 4.92
N ASN A 155 -10.83 -25.57 5.35
CA ASN A 155 -9.64 -25.10 6.08
C ASN A 155 -8.51 -24.66 5.13
N VAL A 156 -7.70 -23.69 5.58
CA VAL A 156 -6.48 -23.27 4.90
C VAL A 156 -5.27 -23.86 5.62
N GLY A 157 -4.55 -24.71 4.90
CA GLY A 157 -3.41 -25.46 5.38
C GLY A 157 -2.19 -24.60 5.71
N SER A 158 -1.21 -25.21 6.37
CA SER A 158 0.00 -24.51 6.82
C SER A 158 0.85 -23.97 5.68
N ASN A 159 1.45 -22.78 5.87
CA ASN A 159 2.32 -22.11 4.89
C ASN A 159 1.64 -21.80 3.55
N ALA A 160 0.32 -21.89 3.46
CA ALA A 160 -0.42 -21.43 2.31
C ALA A 160 -0.34 -19.90 2.23
N LYS A 161 -0.23 -19.38 1.00
CA LYS A 161 -0.24 -17.95 0.70
C LYS A 161 -1.42 -17.67 -0.21
N LEU A 162 -2.34 -16.84 0.27
CA LEU A 162 -3.51 -16.42 -0.48
C LEU A 162 -3.45 -14.93 -0.75
N ARG A 163 -3.61 -14.54 -2.01
CA ARG A 163 -3.73 -13.15 -2.47
C ARG A 163 -4.98 -13.01 -3.33
N ALA A 164 -5.88 -12.13 -2.93
CA ALA A 164 -7.07 -11.82 -3.71
C ALA A 164 -7.50 -10.36 -3.58
N LEU A 165 -8.45 -9.90 -4.38
CA LEU A 165 -9.17 -8.65 -4.09
C LEU A 165 -10.24 -8.91 -3.03
N LYS A 166 -10.95 -10.03 -3.15
CA LYS A 166 -11.96 -10.46 -2.18
C LYS A 166 -11.78 -11.92 -1.81
N ALA A 167 -11.73 -12.22 -0.51
CA ALA A 167 -11.59 -13.58 -0.02
C ALA A 167 -12.57 -13.87 1.12
N SER A 168 -13.31 -14.97 1.02
CA SER A 168 -14.17 -15.51 2.08
C SER A 168 -13.66 -16.88 2.51
N ILE A 169 -13.43 -17.08 3.81
CA ILE A 169 -12.92 -18.32 4.38
C ILE A 169 -13.88 -18.78 5.49
N SER A 170 -14.70 -19.78 5.20
CA SER A 170 -15.66 -20.35 6.16
C SER A 170 -15.01 -21.26 7.21
N GLY A 171 -13.80 -21.76 6.95
CA GLY A 171 -13.06 -22.64 7.85
C GLY A 171 -11.99 -21.94 8.70
N GLN A 172 -10.94 -22.70 9.05
CA GLN A 172 -9.84 -22.22 9.88
C GLN A 172 -8.59 -21.90 9.05
N VAL A 173 -7.95 -20.77 9.34
CA VAL A 173 -6.64 -20.41 8.79
C VAL A 173 -5.54 -20.88 9.74
N HIS A 174 -4.63 -21.72 9.26
CA HIS A 174 -3.51 -22.22 10.06
C HIS A 174 -2.55 -21.10 10.50
N LYS A 175 -1.89 -21.26 11.64
CA LYS A 175 -0.98 -20.27 12.26
C LYS A 175 0.17 -19.75 11.38
N SER A 176 0.59 -20.55 10.41
CA SER A 176 1.68 -20.22 9.50
C SER A 176 1.21 -19.80 8.11
N ALA A 177 -0.10 -19.81 7.86
CA ALA A 177 -0.68 -19.34 6.62
C ALA A 177 -0.76 -17.82 6.60
N GLU A 178 -0.75 -17.26 5.39
CA GLU A 178 -0.82 -15.84 5.14
C GLU A 178 -1.91 -15.56 4.11
N VAL A 179 -2.86 -14.70 4.48
CA VAL A 179 -3.98 -14.29 3.65
C VAL A 179 -3.93 -12.79 3.46
N ARG A 180 -3.98 -12.34 2.20
CA ARG A 180 -4.01 -10.93 1.83
C ARG A 180 -5.20 -10.68 0.90
N ALA A 181 -6.13 -9.82 1.30
CA ALA A 181 -7.19 -9.36 0.41
C ALA A 181 -7.71 -7.97 0.76
N ASP A 182 -8.18 -7.19 -0.22
CA ASP A 182 -8.78 -5.88 0.05
C ASP A 182 -10.02 -6.02 0.93
N LYS A 183 -10.90 -6.98 0.61
CA LYS A 183 -12.02 -7.40 1.45
C LYS A 183 -11.84 -8.84 1.90
N LEU A 184 -11.84 -9.06 3.22
CA LEU A 184 -11.51 -10.35 3.81
C LEU A 184 -12.55 -10.73 4.86
N ASP A 185 -13.22 -11.86 4.65
CA ASP A 185 -14.17 -12.45 5.60
C ASP A 185 -13.61 -13.81 6.06
N ILE A 186 -13.28 -13.96 7.35
CA ILE A 186 -12.71 -15.21 7.90
C ILE A 186 -13.54 -15.70 9.08
N ASN A 187 -13.85 -16.99 9.13
CA ASN A 187 -14.49 -17.58 10.29
C ASN A 187 -13.50 -17.72 11.47
N VAL A 188 -12.43 -18.50 11.33
CA VAL A 188 -11.42 -18.67 12.39
C VAL A 188 -10.01 -18.32 11.89
N ASN A 189 -9.39 -17.30 12.47
CA ASN A 189 -8.03 -16.90 12.12
C ASN A 189 -7.02 -17.22 13.22
N LYS A 190 -6.06 -18.12 12.94
CA LYS A 190 -4.86 -18.36 13.77
C LYS A 190 -3.59 -17.82 13.11
N GLY A 191 -3.64 -17.53 11.81
CA GLY A 191 -2.52 -17.14 10.97
C GLY A 191 -2.36 -15.63 10.85
N LYS A 192 -1.87 -15.20 9.69
CA LYS A 192 -1.67 -13.79 9.36
C LYS A 192 -2.70 -13.36 8.32
N ALA A 193 -3.45 -12.30 8.63
CA ALA A 193 -4.47 -11.72 7.76
C ALA A 193 -4.13 -10.24 7.49
N TYR A 194 -4.08 -9.86 6.21
CA TYR A 194 -3.78 -8.51 5.76
C TYR A 194 -4.87 -8.02 4.80
N GLY A 195 -5.31 -6.77 4.92
CA GLY A 195 -6.36 -6.26 4.07
C GLY A 195 -6.81 -4.84 4.36
N LYS A 196 -7.76 -4.30 3.58
CA LYS A 196 -8.36 -3.00 3.88
C LYS A 196 -9.51 -3.16 4.85
N ASN A 197 -10.48 -4.01 4.50
CA ASN A 197 -11.67 -4.29 5.29
C ASN A 197 -11.67 -5.76 5.68
N ILE A 198 -11.44 -6.03 6.96
CA ILE A 198 -11.28 -7.39 7.49
C ILE A 198 -12.37 -7.68 8.52
N ASN A 199 -13.17 -8.71 8.27
CA ASN A 199 -14.14 -9.25 9.22
C ASN A 199 -13.69 -10.64 9.66
N ILE A 200 -13.55 -10.84 10.98
CA ILE A 200 -13.18 -12.14 11.55
C ILE A 200 -14.21 -12.55 12.59
N THR A 201 -14.77 -13.74 12.46
CA THR A 201 -15.73 -14.25 13.46
C THR A 201 -15.00 -14.62 14.74
N ARG A 202 -13.88 -15.34 14.65
CA ARG A 202 -13.06 -15.79 15.79
C ARG A 202 -11.57 -15.58 15.52
N LEU A 203 -10.94 -14.73 16.33
CA LEU A 203 -9.48 -14.56 16.33
C LEU A 203 -8.85 -15.42 17.43
N GLU A 204 -7.99 -16.37 17.05
CA GLU A 204 -7.35 -17.34 17.95
C GLU A 204 -5.83 -17.23 17.87
N HIS A 205 -5.26 -16.21 18.52
CA HIS A 205 -3.82 -15.89 18.52
C HIS A 205 -3.21 -15.52 17.15
N GLY A 206 -4.07 -15.17 16.18
CA GLY A 206 -3.63 -14.68 14.87
C GLY A 206 -3.08 -13.25 14.91
N ILE A 207 -2.45 -12.87 13.79
CA ILE A 207 -2.02 -11.50 13.50
C ILE A 207 -2.94 -10.93 12.42
N VAL A 208 -3.47 -9.74 12.64
CA VAL A 208 -4.36 -9.05 11.72
C VAL A 208 -3.85 -7.64 11.52
N GLU A 209 -3.60 -7.24 10.27
CA GLU A 209 -3.20 -5.86 9.94
C GLU A 209 -4.08 -5.31 8.80
N GLY A 210 -4.76 -4.19 9.04
CA GLY A 210 -5.60 -3.58 8.00
C GLY A 210 -5.99 -2.13 8.23
N GLU A 211 -7.02 -1.63 7.53
CA GLU A 211 -7.52 -0.27 7.73
C GLU A 211 -8.74 -0.28 8.66
N GLU A 212 -9.74 -1.09 8.33
CA GLU A 212 -10.93 -1.34 9.14
C GLU A 212 -10.99 -2.83 9.52
N VAL A 213 -10.97 -3.10 10.82
CA VAL A 213 -11.00 -4.48 11.34
C VAL A 213 -12.19 -4.66 12.28
N SER A 214 -13.06 -5.60 11.94
CA SER A 214 -14.18 -6.03 12.79
C SER A 214 -13.98 -7.47 13.23
N ILE A 215 -14.01 -7.72 14.55
CA ILE A 215 -13.84 -9.04 15.13
C ILE A 215 -15.03 -9.36 16.02
N THR A 216 -15.72 -10.47 15.74
CA THR A 216 -16.87 -10.88 16.56
C THR A 216 -16.43 -11.45 17.91
N GLN A 217 -15.42 -12.33 17.92
CA GLN A 217 -14.84 -12.91 19.14
C GLN A 217 -13.31 -12.89 19.07
N ALA A 218 -12.68 -12.10 19.93
CA ALA A 218 -11.22 -12.05 20.05
C ALA A 218 -10.77 -12.90 21.24
N LEU A 219 -10.32 -14.13 20.98
CA LEU A 219 -9.83 -15.08 22.00
C LEU A 219 -8.34 -14.89 22.36
N GLY A 220 -7.69 -13.95 21.67
CA GLY A 220 -6.27 -13.61 21.80
C GLY A 220 -5.68 -13.28 20.44
N GLY A 221 -4.54 -12.59 20.40
CA GLY A 221 -3.86 -12.25 19.15
C GLY A 221 -3.43 -10.79 19.08
N SER A 222 -2.87 -10.41 17.93
CA SER A 222 -2.40 -9.05 17.66
C SER A 222 -3.18 -8.45 16.51
N ILE A 223 -3.82 -7.31 16.74
CA ILE A 223 -4.63 -6.58 15.77
C ILE A 223 -4.00 -5.21 15.57
N ARG A 224 -3.75 -4.82 14.34
CA ARG A 224 -3.27 -3.48 13.98
C ARG A 224 -4.17 -2.88 12.90
N ALA A 225 -4.81 -1.76 13.17
CA ALA A 225 -5.66 -1.12 12.16
C ALA A 225 -5.76 0.40 12.32
N ASN A 226 -6.50 1.08 11.43
CA ASN A 226 -6.90 2.46 11.71
C ASN A 226 -8.08 2.49 12.68
N ASN A 227 -9.09 1.64 12.43
CA ASN A 227 -10.27 1.46 13.27
C ASN A 227 -10.44 -0.02 13.62
N ILE A 228 -10.65 -0.30 14.90
CA ILE A 228 -10.85 -1.66 15.42
C ILE A 228 -12.19 -1.73 16.14
N ILE A 229 -13.03 -2.70 15.76
CA ILE A 229 -14.29 -3.01 16.44
C ILE A 229 -14.24 -4.46 16.93
N ILE A 230 -14.40 -4.67 18.23
CA ILE A 230 -14.40 -5.99 18.87
C ILE A 230 -15.75 -6.18 19.58
N ASP A 231 -16.53 -7.17 19.15
CA ASP A 231 -17.83 -7.44 19.79
C ASP A 231 -17.65 -8.12 21.15
N ILE A 232 -16.82 -9.17 21.22
CA ILE A 232 -16.49 -9.89 22.45
C ILE A 232 -14.98 -9.98 22.58
N CYS A 233 -14.42 -9.29 23.57
CA CYS A 233 -13.00 -9.34 23.90
C CYS A 233 -12.76 -10.33 25.05
N ALA A 234 -11.98 -11.38 24.79
CA ALA A 234 -11.57 -12.33 25.81
C ALA A 234 -10.25 -11.88 26.47
N SER A 235 -9.22 -12.72 26.49
CA SER A 235 -7.95 -12.45 27.19
C SER A 235 -6.77 -12.37 26.23
N HIS A 236 -5.72 -11.65 26.64
CA HIS A 236 -4.45 -11.51 25.89
C HIS A 236 -4.59 -10.96 24.46
N VAL A 237 -5.59 -10.10 24.23
CA VAL A 237 -5.75 -9.39 22.98
C VAL A 237 -4.88 -8.14 23.01
N LYS A 238 -4.04 -7.98 21.98
CA LYS A 238 -3.26 -6.78 21.74
C LYS A 238 -3.85 -6.05 20.54
N ALA A 239 -4.60 -4.98 20.79
CA ALA A 239 -5.20 -4.18 19.74
C ALA A 239 -4.48 -2.84 19.65
N THR A 240 -3.90 -2.52 18.49
CA THR A 240 -3.23 -1.25 18.22
C THR A 240 -3.97 -0.53 17.11
N ALA A 241 -4.56 0.63 17.39
CA ALA A 241 -5.28 1.43 16.40
C ALA A 241 -4.65 2.80 16.18
N ALA A 242 -4.79 3.35 14.97
CA ALA A 242 -4.42 4.74 14.70
C ALA A 242 -5.47 5.75 15.22
N ARG A 243 -6.76 5.42 15.11
CA ARG A 243 -7.87 6.33 15.42
C ARG A 243 -8.80 5.81 16.51
N SER A 244 -9.31 4.59 16.38
CA SER A 244 -10.32 4.12 17.33
C SER A 244 -10.25 2.63 17.63
N ILE A 245 -10.52 2.30 18.89
CA ILE A 245 -10.77 0.93 19.36
C ILE A 245 -12.11 0.94 20.06
N GLU A 246 -13.07 0.18 19.55
CA GLU A 246 -14.38 0.01 20.14
C GLU A 246 -14.57 -1.43 20.60
N ILE A 247 -15.01 -1.61 21.86
CA ILE A 247 -15.28 -2.91 22.46
C ILE A 247 -16.72 -2.93 22.94
N LYS A 248 -17.52 -3.89 22.46
CA LYS A 248 -18.94 -3.98 22.85
C LYS A 248 -19.14 -4.77 24.14
N LYS A 249 -18.38 -5.86 24.34
CA LYS A 249 -18.44 -6.72 25.54
C LYS A 249 -17.04 -7.17 25.95
N MET A 250 -16.77 -7.05 27.25
CA MET A 250 -15.51 -7.48 27.86
C MET A 250 -15.76 -8.75 28.68
N GLN A 251 -15.07 -9.84 28.35
CA GLN A 251 -15.21 -11.13 29.05
C GLN A 251 -13.91 -11.60 29.70
N GLY A 252 -12.76 -11.27 29.14
CA GLY A 252 -11.47 -11.68 29.68
C GLY A 252 -10.62 -10.51 30.16
N SER A 253 -9.38 -10.83 30.49
CA SER A 253 -8.42 -9.93 31.12
C SER A 253 -7.07 -9.96 30.43
N GLU A 254 -6.14 -9.12 30.86
CA GLU A 254 -4.78 -8.99 30.32
C GLU A 254 -4.76 -8.54 28.86
N ASN A 255 -5.72 -7.68 28.49
CA ASN A 255 -5.74 -7.06 27.17
C ASN A 255 -4.97 -5.74 27.18
N THR A 256 -4.31 -5.46 26.06
CA THR A 256 -3.58 -4.21 25.83
C THR A 256 -4.20 -3.49 24.64
N PHE A 257 -4.73 -2.30 24.88
CA PHE A 257 -5.33 -1.43 23.89
C PHE A 257 -4.40 -0.25 23.67
N THR A 258 -3.83 -0.11 22.48
CA THR A 258 -2.84 0.91 22.17
C THR A 258 -3.35 1.82 21.07
N ILE A 259 -3.36 3.12 21.30
CA ILE A 259 -3.48 4.12 20.25
C ILE A 259 -2.09 4.54 19.84
N ASP A 260 -1.75 4.30 18.58
CA ASP A 260 -0.46 4.61 17.99
C ASP A 260 -0.72 5.13 16.57
N PRO A 261 -0.53 6.44 16.30
CA PRO A 261 -0.78 7.00 14.97
C PRO A 261 0.25 6.50 13.93
N LEU A 262 1.34 5.86 14.38
CA LEU A 262 2.44 5.37 13.54
C LEU A 262 2.32 3.89 13.21
N THR A 263 1.11 3.33 13.35
CA THR A 263 0.81 1.91 13.11
C THR A 263 1.32 1.35 11.78
N LYS A 264 1.45 2.18 10.74
CA LYS A 264 2.05 1.78 9.45
C LYS A 264 3.57 1.98 9.49
N ARG A 265 4.34 0.91 9.23
CA ARG A 265 5.82 0.95 9.17
C ARG A 265 6.38 2.03 8.24
N SER A 266 5.68 2.34 7.14
CA SER A 266 6.04 3.41 6.22
C SER A 266 5.95 4.80 6.88
N THR A 267 4.97 5.00 7.74
CA THR A 267 4.74 6.28 8.44
C THR A 267 5.81 6.54 9.50
N GLN A 268 6.33 5.49 10.15
CA GLN A 268 7.45 5.63 11.08
C GLN A 268 8.71 6.14 10.36
N SER A 269 9.08 5.54 9.22
CA SER A 269 10.25 6.00 8.46
C SER A 269 10.09 7.41 7.92
N ASP A 270 8.87 7.78 7.49
CA ASP A 270 8.59 9.13 6.98
C ASP A 270 8.69 10.19 8.09
N LEU A 271 8.31 9.86 9.32
CA LEU A 271 8.45 10.75 10.47
C LEU A 271 9.87 10.88 10.98
N ASP A 272 10.64 9.78 11.00
CA ASP A 272 12.05 9.83 11.38
C ASP A 272 12.79 10.79 10.43
N HIS A 273 12.55 10.70 9.12
CA HIS A 273 13.08 11.66 8.14
C HIS A 273 12.56 13.09 8.35
N ASN A 274 11.26 13.27 8.61
CA ASN A 274 10.68 14.59 8.82
C ASN A 274 11.25 15.28 10.07
N SER A 275 11.51 14.54 11.15
CA SER A 275 12.10 15.05 12.38
C SER A 275 13.55 15.51 12.19
N GLU A 276 14.38 14.72 11.51
CA GLU A 276 15.75 15.11 11.14
C GLU A 276 15.78 16.36 10.24
N ASP A 277 14.83 16.48 9.32
CA ASP A 277 14.73 17.63 8.42
C ASP A 277 14.29 18.89 9.17
N ILE A 278 13.39 18.76 10.15
CA ILE A 278 13.03 19.86 11.06
C ILE A 278 14.27 20.33 11.84
N GLU A 279 15.04 19.43 12.46
CA GLU A 279 16.25 19.82 13.21
C GLU A 279 17.28 20.54 12.32
N LYS A 280 17.48 20.07 11.09
CA LYS A 280 18.37 20.71 10.11
C LYS A 280 17.86 22.11 9.75
N LEU A 281 16.57 22.25 9.43
CA LEU A 281 15.95 23.51 9.06
C LEU A 281 15.99 24.53 10.21
N GLU A 282 15.76 24.11 11.45
CA GLU A 282 15.87 24.99 12.63
C GLU A 282 17.29 25.51 12.82
N LYS A 283 18.29 24.64 12.66
CA LYS A 283 19.69 25.01 12.77
C LYS A 283 20.10 26.00 11.67
N GLU A 284 19.69 25.73 10.43
CA GLU A 284 19.90 26.63 9.29
C GLU A 284 19.24 27.99 9.51
N LEU A 285 17.97 28.01 9.95
CA LEU A 285 17.25 29.25 10.27
C LEU A 285 17.94 30.05 11.37
N LYS A 286 18.46 29.39 12.41
CA LYS A 286 19.21 30.05 13.48
C LYS A 286 20.48 30.73 12.97
N ASP A 287 21.19 30.10 12.04
CA ASP A 287 22.41 30.66 11.47
C ASP A 287 22.11 31.78 10.45
N ILE A 288 21.08 31.60 9.60
CA ILE A 288 20.62 32.67 8.70
C ILE A 288 20.12 33.88 9.49
N LYS A 289 19.43 33.68 10.61
CA LYS A 289 18.97 34.76 11.49
C LYS A 289 20.14 35.57 12.06
N LYS A 290 21.20 34.89 12.52
CA LYS A 290 22.44 35.57 12.96
C LYS A 290 23.08 36.39 11.84
N ASP A 291 23.12 35.86 10.62
CA ASP A 291 23.63 36.59 9.44
C ASP A 291 22.79 37.84 9.18
N VAL A 292 21.46 37.71 9.12
CA VAL A 292 20.52 38.82 8.90
C VAL A 292 20.69 39.89 9.98
N ASP A 293 20.80 39.50 11.26
CA ASP A 293 21.03 40.44 12.37
C ASP A 293 22.37 41.16 12.24
N THR A 294 23.42 40.46 11.81
CA THR A 294 24.76 41.01 11.62
C THR A 294 24.78 42.02 10.47
N TYR A 295 24.23 41.67 9.31
CA TYR A 295 24.11 42.57 8.17
C TYR A 295 23.19 43.76 8.47
N THR A 296 22.10 43.54 9.20
CA THR A 296 21.21 44.62 9.65
C THR A 296 21.94 45.62 10.55
N LYS A 297 22.77 45.15 11.50
CA LYS A 297 23.61 46.01 12.35
C LYS A 297 24.65 46.77 11.53
N GLN A 298 25.33 46.12 10.59
CA GLN A 298 26.32 46.76 9.71
C GLN A 298 25.70 47.87 8.85
N ILE A 299 24.52 47.62 8.29
CA ILE A 299 23.77 48.64 7.52
C ILE A 299 23.35 49.77 8.45
N LYS A 300 22.72 49.48 9.61
CA LYS A 300 22.31 50.52 10.58
C LYS A 300 23.46 51.45 10.98
N ASN A 301 24.63 50.88 11.29
CA ASN A 301 25.81 51.66 11.66
C ASN A 301 26.42 52.43 10.47
N GLY A 302 26.23 51.92 9.24
CA GLY A 302 26.75 52.52 8.01
C GLY A 302 25.84 53.54 7.33
N ILE A 303 24.56 53.67 7.72
CA ILE A 303 23.57 54.57 7.07
C ILE A 303 24.02 56.03 7.10
N ALA A 304 24.54 56.52 8.22
CA ALA A 304 24.97 57.92 8.34
C ALA A 304 26.12 58.23 7.38
N ALA A 305 27.14 57.37 7.35
CA ALA A 305 28.27 57.48 6.44
C ALA A 305 27.85 57.34 4.97
N PHE A 306 26.90 56.45 4.67
CA PHE A 306 26.36 56.28 3.33
C PHE A 306 25.60 57.52 2.84
N ASN A 307 24.77 58.13 3.70
CA ASN A 307 24.03 59.35 3.37
C ASN A 307 24.97 60.52 3.06
N ASP A 308 26.07 60.63 3.79
CA ASP A 308 27.09 61.66 3.54
C ASP A 308 27.84 61.41 2.21
N VAL A 309 28.20 60.16 1.93
CA VAL A 309 28.80 59.76 0.63
C VAL A 309 27.83 60.04 -0.53
N LYS A 310 26.53 59.75 -0.37
CA LYS A 310 25.48 60.03 -1.35
C LYS A 310 25.33 61.53 -1.62
N LYS A 311 25.27 62.36 -0.57
CA LYS A 311 25.20 63.83 -0.70
C LYS A 311 26.40 64.38 -1.46
N ARG A 312 27.61 63.92 -1.15
CA ARG A 312 28.84 64.33 -1.84
C ARG A 312 28.87 63.90 -3.31
N LEU A 313 28.45 62.67 -3.62
CA LEU A 313 28.34 62.18 -5.01
C LEU A 313 27.33 63.00 -5.83
N ILE A 314 26.20 63.38 -5.25
CA ILE A 314 25.20 64.26 -5.90
C ILE A 314 25.80 65.65 -6.18
N HIS A 315 26.58 66.20 -5.25
CA HIS A 315 27.25 67.47 -5.43
C HIS A 315 28.27 67.43 -6.59
N TYR A 316 29.11 66.39 -6.67
CA TYR A 316 30.04 66.22 -7.79
C TYR A 316 29.33 66.06 -9.14
N LYS A 317 28.21 65.32 -9.17
CA LYS A 317 27.39 65.14 -10.37
C LYS A 317 26.74 66.44 -10.86
N ARG A 318 26.22 67.27 -9.94
CA ARG A 318 25.58 68.56 -10.27
C ARG A 318 26.58 69.60 -10.78
N ASN A 319 27.82 69.52 -10.32
CA ASN A 319 28.87 70.48 -10.67
C ASN A 319 29.76 70.03 -11.84
N GLY A 320 29.44 68.91 -12.50
CA GLY A 320 30.21 68.39 -13.64
C GLY A 320 31.62 67.92 -13.31
N ILE A 321 31.92 67.63 -12.03
CA ILE A 321 33.26 67.24 -11.56
C ILE A 321 33.40 65.72 -11.63
N LYS A 322 34.56 65.22 -12.10
CA LYS A 322 34.87 63.79 -12.14
C LYS A 322 34.82 63.19 -10.73
N MET A 323 33.92 62.23 -10.52
CA MET A 323 33.70 61.62 -9.20
C MET A 323 34.94 60.82 -8.76
N PRO A 324 35.38 60.95 -7.48
CA PRO A 324 36.49 60.14 -7.01
C PRO A 324 36.11 58.66 -6.89
N ASP A 325 36.96 57.77 -7.40
CA ASP A 325 36.71 56.32 -7.46
C ASP A 325 36.48 55.68 -6.08
N SER A 326 37.07 56.25 -5.03
CA SER A 326 36.91 55.80 -3.65
C SER A 326 35.47 55.95 -3.13
N PHE A 327 34.78 57.05 -3.49
CA PHE A 327 33.39 57.28 -3.11
C PHE A 327 32.42 56.39 -3.90
N VAL A 328 32.69 56.19 -5.19
CA VAL A 328 31.90 55.29 -6.04
C VAL A 328 32.01 53.83 -5.57
N LYS A 329 33.23 53.38 -5.21
CA LYS A 329 33.44 52.04 -4.64
C LYS A 329 32.70 51.84 -3.32
N LYS A 330 32.77 52.81 -2.39
CA LYS A 330 32.04 52.74 -1.11
C LYS A 330 30.53 52.72 -1.30
N TYR A 331 30.00 53.50 -2.25
CA TYR A 331 28.58 53.50 -2.57
C TYR A 331 28.11 52.15 -3.13
N LYS A 332 28.86 51.57 -4.07
CA LYS A 332 28.57 50.22 -4.62
C LYS A 332 28.66 49.12 -3.56
N GLN A 333 29.64 49.18 -2.66
CA GLN A 333 29.76 48.22 -1.55
C GLN A 333 28.54 48.26 -0.63
N PHE A 334 28.03 49.44 -0.31
CA PHE A 334 26.83 49.58 0.52
C PHE A 334 25.56 49.09 -0.20
N GLN A 335 25.43 49.34 -1.50
CA GLN A 335 24.34 48.77 -2.31
C GLN A 335 24.42 47.24 -2.35
N GLN A 336 25.61 46.66 -2.54
CA GLN A 336 25.80 45.20 -2.51
C GLN A 336 25.46 44.59 -1.14
N LEU A 337 25.76 45.30 -0.06
CA LEU A 337 25.37 44.91 1.30
C LEU A 337 23.83 44.92 1.47
N GLN A 338 23.14 45.92 0.90
CA GLN A 338 21.68 45.97 0.92
C GLN A 338 21.05 44.81 0.15
N THR A 339 21.52 44.54 -1.08
CA THR A 339 21.04 43.41 -1.89
C THR A 339 21.28 42.08 -1.17
N ARG A 340 22.48 41.86 -0.61
CA ARG A 340 22.76 40.64 0.17
C ARG A 340 21.86 40.47 1.39
N LEU A 341 21.48 41.57 2.04
CA LEU A 341 20.53 41.51 3.16
C LEU A 341 19.13 41.13 2.67
N GLU A 342 18.68 41.70 1.54
CA GLU A 342 17.40 41.35 0.92
C GLU A 342 17.38 39.87 0.51
N ASP A 343 18.40 39.39 -0.20
CA ASP A 343 18.53 37.98 -0.59
C ASP A 343 18.48 37.04 0.64
N LYS A 344 19.23 37.38 1.71
CA LYS A 344 19.26 36.59 2.95
C LYS A 344 17.93 36.61 3.69
N LYS A 345 17.17 37.71 3.64
CA LYS A 345 15.83 37.79 4.21
C LYS A 345 14.82 36.95 3.42
N GLU A 346 14.91 36.95 2.10
CA GLU A 346 14.06 36.12 1.24
C GLU A 346 14.31 34.62 1.50
N VAL A 347 15.58 34.22 1.58
CA VAL A 347 15.95 32.84 1.95
C VAL A 347 15.45 32.49 3.36
N TYR A 348 15.56 33.42 4.32
CA TYR A 348 15.03 33.22 5.67
C TYR A 348 13.51 32.99 5.67
N THR A 349 12.75 33.78 4.91
CA THR A 349 11.29 33.61 4.81
C THR A 349 10.92 32.29 4.16
N LEU A 350 11.58 31.90 3.06
CA LEU A 350 11.33 30.62 2.39
C LEU A 350 11.59 29.43 3.32
N LYS A 351 12.72 29.46 4.05
CA LYS A 351 13.07 28.41 5.01
C LYS A 351 12.12 28.37 6.20
N GLN A 352 11.58 29.52 6.60
CA GLN A 352 10.58 29.60 7.67
C GLN A 352 9.24 28.99 7.21
N ASP A 353 8.85 29.21 5.96
CA ASP A 353 7.65 28.60 5.37
C ASP A 353 7.82 27.08 5.21
N GLU A 354 9.00 26.61 4.77
CA GLU A 354 9.34 25.19 4.70
C GLU A 354 9.25 24.51 6.09
N LEU A 355 9.80 25.15 7.12
CA LEU A 355 9.69 24.68 8.49
C LEU A 355 8.22 24.59 8.93
N ALA A 356 7.42 25.65 8.69
CA ALA A 356 6.01 25.66 9.06
C ALA A 356 5.21 24.53 8.40
N ILE A 357 5.50 24.18 7.14
CA ILE A 357 4.88 23.06 6.44
C ILE A 357 5.29 21.72 7.09
N ALA A 358 6.57 21.54 7.40
CA ALA A 358 7.09 20.32 8.04
C ALA A 358 6.50 20.13 9.44
N THR A 359 6.40 21.19 10.25
CA THR A 359 5.79 21.17 11.59
C THR A 359 4.28 20.93 11.53
N ASN A 360 3.58 21.50 10.53
CA ASN A 360 2.15 21.24 10.34
C ASN A 360 1.86 19.75 10.07
N LYS A 361 2.72 19.04 9.33
CA LYS A 361 2.56 17.59 9.14
C LYS A 361 2.62 16.85 10.46
N THR A 362 3.56 17.19 11.35
CA THR A 362 3.65 16.61 12.70
C THR A 362 2.43 16.95 13.56
N SER A 363 1.93 18.19 13.46
CA SER A 363 0.72 18.64 14.18
C SER A 363 -0.54 17.89 13.74
N VAL A 364 -0.66 17.47 12.48
CA VAL A 364 -1.78 16.64 12.01
C VAL A 364 -1.77 15.28 12.72
N PHE A 365 -0.60 14.64 12.88
CA PHE A 365 -0.51 13.39 13.63
C PHE A 365 -0.85 13.55 15.11
N GLN A 366 -0.50 14.69 15.71
CA GLN A 366 -0.86 15.00 17.09
C GLN A 366 -2.35 15.29 17.25
N GLY A 367 -2.96 16.00 16.30
CA GLY A 367 -4.42 16.19 16.24
C GLY A 367 -5.17 14.87 16.10
N ASP A 368 -4.69 13.97 15.24
CA ASP A 368 -5.27 12.63 15.06
C ASP A 368 -5.24 11.80 16.37
N ILE A 369 -4.18 11.91 17.19
CA ILE A 369 -4.13 11.27 18.53
C ILE A 369 -5.14 11.90 19.50
N MET A 370 -5.30 13.22 19.48
CA MET A 370 -6.23 13.92 20.37
C MET A 370 -7.69 13.61 20.06
N ASP A 371 -7.99 13.23 18.82
CA ASP A 371 -9.32 12.75 18.42
C ASP A 371 -9.48 11.24 18.60
N ALA A 372 -8.39 10.50 18.84
CA ALA A 372 -8.43 9.07 18.98
C ALA A 372 -9.11 8.64 20.29
N ARG A 373 -9.90 7.55 20.22
CA ARG A 373 -10.72 7.09 21.35
C ARG A 373 -10.60 5.58 21.55
N VAL A 374 -10.56 5.17 22.81
CA VAL A 374 -10.80 3.78 23.22
C VAL A 374 -12.16 3.74 23.91
N ILE A 375 -13.11 3.05 23.29
CA ILE A 375 -14.51 2.98 23.71
C ILE A 375 -14.77 1.57 24.23
N ASN A 376 -15.14 1.44 25.50
CA ASN A 376 -15.65 0.21 26.07
C ASN A 376 -17.12 0.39 26.45
N ARG A 377 -18.03 -0.31 25.78
CA ARG A 377 -19.47 -0.24 26.07
C ARG A 377 -19.91 -1.11 27.26
N ASP A 378 -19.00 -1.90 27.82
CA ASP A 378 -19.25 -2.82 28.93
C ASP A 378 -18.41 -2.45 30.17
N ARG A 379 -18.54 -3.23 31.24
CA ARG A 379 -17.69 -3.09 32.43
C ARG A 379 -16.31 -3.66 32.17
N TRP A 380 -15.29 -3.04 32.75
CA TRP A 380 -13.92 -3.59 32.72
C TRP A 380 -13.81 -4.85 33.59
N VAL A 381 -13.13 -5.87 33.09
CA VAL A 381 -12.95 -7.17 33.77
C VAL A 381 -11.47 -7.48 33.93
N GLY A 382 -11.03 -7.76 35.15
CA GLY A 382 -9.63 -8.04 35.48
C GLY A 382 -8.67 -6.90 35.07
N TYR A 383 -7.41 -7.26 34.79
CA TYR A 383 -6.35 -6.30 34.49
C TYR A 383 -6.29 -5.98 33.00
N ASN A 384 -6.67 -4.77 32.59
CA ASN A 384 -6.48 -4.30 31.22
C ASN A 384 -5.64 -3.03 31.21
N GLU A 385 -5.00 -2.76 30.09
CA GLU A 385 -4.13 -1.59 29.93
C GLU A 385 -4.49 -0.84 28.65
N ILE A 386 -4.66 0.47 28.78
CA ILE A 386 -4.85 1.42 27.70
C ILE A 386 -3.57 2.22 27.56
N ILE A 387 -3.01 2.33 26.36
CA ILE A 387 -1.76 3.02 26.09
C ILE A 387 -2.00 4.02 24.95
N PHE A 388 -1.66 5.28 25.15
CA PHE A 388 -1.60 6.28 24.09
C PHE A 388 -0.13 6.63 23.85
N LYS A 389 0.33 6.46 22.61
CA LYS A 389 1.69 6.83 22.21
C LYS A 389 1.68 8.19 21.55
N LEU A 390 2.36 9.14 22.16
CA LEU A 390 2.53 10.47 21.61
C LEU A 390 3.70 10.49 20.63
N VAL A 391 3.57 11.26 19.55
CA VAL A 391 4.64 11.51 18.60
C VAL A 391 5.56 12.63 19.11
N GLU A 392 5.00 13.64 19.78
CA GLU A 392 5.76 14.78 20.31
C GLU A 392 5.12 15.31 21.60
N PRO A 393 5.78 15.14 22.77
CA PRO A 393 7.01 14.39 23.00
C PRO A 393 6.79 12.87 22.85
N LEU A 394 7.82 12.11 22.45
CA LEU A 394 7.80 10.64 22.37
C LEU A 394 7.62 10.02 23.78
N VAL A 395 6.38 9.93 24.23
CA VAL A 395 6.00 9.43 25.54
C VAL A 395 4.80 8.49 25.40
N ASP A 396 4.88 7.36 26.09
CA ASP A 396 3.79 6.41 26.21
C ASP A 396 3.03 6.68 27.52
N ILE A 397 1.76 7.03 27.40
CA ILE A 397 0.88 7.25 28.55
C ILE A 397 0.06 5.99 28.73
N SER A 398 0.18 5.36 29.89
CA SER A 398 -0.57 4.16 30.24
C SER A 398 -1.63 4.46 31.29
N TYR A 399 -2.79 3.86 31.11
CA TYR A 399 -3.91 3.91 32.04
C TYR A 399 -4.45 2.50 32.25
N LYS A 400 -4.73 2.16 33.51
CA LYS A 400 -5.27 0.85 33.90
C LYS A 400 -6.68 1.07 34.45
N PRO A 401 -7.73 0.75 33.69
CA PRO A 401 -9.10 0.87 34.17
C PRO A 401 -9.32 0.01 35.41
N GLU A 402 -10.04 0.56 36.39
CA GLU A 402 -10.43 -0.21 37.57
C GLU A 402 -11.46 -1.30 37.21
N GLU A 403 -11.31 -2.47 37.81
CA GLU A 403 -12.23 -3.59 37.60
C GLU A 403 -13.65 -3.20 38.01
N GLY A 404 -14.63 -3.50 37.14
CA GLY A 404 -16.04 -3.18 37.34
C GLY A 404 -16.43 -1.74 37.00
N SER A 405 -15.47 -0.87 36.65
CA SER A 405 -15.77 0.50 36.21
C SER A 405 -16.56 0.51 34.90
N SER A 406 -17.44 1.51 34.74
CA SER A 406 -18.28 1.71 33.56
C SER A 406 -17.81 2.88 32.68
N GLY A 407 -16.53 3.30 32.81
CA GLY A 407 -15.96 4.35 31.98
C GLY A 407 -16.06 3.94 30.51
N LYS A 408 -16.88 4.66 29.74
CA LYS A 408 -17.28 4.25 28.39
C LYS A 408 -16.29 4.66 27.32
N ILE A 409 -15.71 5.85 27.45
CA ILE A 409 -14.89 6.47 26.41
C ILE A 409 -13.64 7.02 27.09
N PHE A 410 -12.48 6.58 26.62
CA PHE A 410 -11.17 7.07 27.05
C PHE A 410 -10.55 7.84 25.89
N GLY A 411 -10.06 9.04 26.20
CA GLY A 411 -9.34 9.88 25.27
C GLY A 411 -8.18 10.58 25.95
N LEU A 412 -7.29 11.14 25.14
CA LEU A 412 -6.17 11.93 25.61
C LEU A 412 -6.61 13.39 25.83
N VAL A 413 -6.27 13.96 26.99
CA VAL A 413 -6.57 15.35 27.35
C VAL A 413 -5.30 16.05 27.80
N GLU A 414 -5.08 17.27 27.31
CA GLU A 414 -4.01 18.16 27.77
C GLU A 414 -4.45 18.87 29.06
N VAL A 415 -3.78 18.58 30.18
CA VAL A 415 -4.15 19.11 31.52
C VAL A 415 -3.35 20.37 31.85
N ALA A 416 -2.11 20.44 31.37
CA ALA A 416 -1.26 21.61 31.38
C ALA A 416 -0.38 21.62 30.13
N LYS A 417 0.33 22.73 29.88
CA LYS A 417 1.18 22.87 28.70
C LYS A 417 2.21 21.72 28.64
N ASP A 418 2.10 20.87 27.62
CA ASP A 418 2.93 19.67 27.41
C ASP A 418 2.73 18.53 28.45
N GLU A 419 1.66 18.55 29.24
CA GLU A 419 1.24 17.46 30.15
C GLU A 419 -0.08 16.84 29.68
N PHE A 420 -0.03 15.55 29.34
CA PHE A 420 -1.17 14.80 28.81
C PHE A 420 -1.57 13.68 29.77
N GLU A 421 -2.87 13.50 29.95
CA GLU A 421 -3.45 12.40 30.75
C GLU A 421 -4.58 11.72 29.99
N ILE A 422 -4.78 10.43 30.27
CA ILE A 422 -5.93 9.68 29.77
C ILE A 422 -7.09 9.91 30.74
N GLN A 423 -8.17 10.50 30.24
CA GLN A 423 -9.38 10.76 31.02
C GLN A 423 -10.59 10.06 30.43
N VAL A 424 -11.58 9.79 31.29
CA VAL A 424 -12.90 9.33 30.86
C VAL A 424 -13.65 10.54 30.31
N LEU A 425 -14.05 10.47 29.05
CA LEU A 425 -14.83 11.52 28.38
C LEU A 425 -16.32 11.20 28.47
N ASP A 426 -17.15 12.24 28.55
CA ASP A 426 -18.60 12.13 28.42
C ASP A 426 -19.00 11.86 26.95
N GLU A 427 -20.11 11.13 26.75
CA GLU A 427 -20.65 10.72 25.44
C GLU A 427 -21.05 11.88 24.52
#